data_AF-A0A1H7S5W6-F1
#
_entry.id   AF-A0A1H7S5W6-F1
#
_cell.length_a   1.000
_cell.length_b   1.000
_cell.length_c   1.000
_cell.angle_alpha   90.00
_cell.angle_beta   90.00
_cell.angle_gamma   90.00
#
_symmetry.space_group_name_H-M   'P 1'
#
loop_
_entity.id
_entity.type
_entity.pdbx_description
1 polymer ?
#
loop_
_entity_poly.entity_id
_entity_poly.type
_entity_poly.pdbx_seq_one_letter_code
_entity_poly.pdbx_strand_id
1 'polypeptide(L)'
;MNDALWLMILGMALVTFATRFSLFAMPGVQFSPRLQRGLAYVPVSVFAAIIVPMAVAPSDEVQLSVTNAHLMGALAAGLLAARTGNLLLTLIAGFAVFGGLKWWLGV
;
A
#
# COMPACT_ATOMS: atom_id res chain seq x y z
N MET A 1 -24.63 24.33 -6.79
CA MET A 1 -23.58 23.39 -7.24
C MET A 1 -22.59 22.99 -6.13
N ASN A 2 -22.83 23.35 -4.86
CA ASN A 2 -22.00 22.94 -3.73
C ASN A 2 -22.74 22.02 -2.76
N ASP A 3 -24.08 22.08 -2.73
CA ASP A 3 -24.92 21.33 -1.79
C ASP A 3 -24.84 19.82 -2.04
N ALA A 4 -24.72 19.42 -3.31
CA ALA A 4 -24.50 18.02 -3.69
C ALA A 4 -23.13 17.49 -3.23
N LEU A 5 -22.08 18.32 -3.23
CA LEU A 5 -20.76 17.94 -2.74
C LEU A 5 -20.79 17.76 -1.21
N TRP A 6 -21.44 18.67 -0.49
CA TRP A 6 -21.61 18.55 0.95
C TRP A 6 -22.42 17.32 1.34
N LEU A 7 -23.51 17.03 0.63
CA LEU A 7 -24.31 15.81 0.82
C LEU A 7 -23.50 14.55 0.52
N MET A 8 -22.66 14.55 -0.53
CA MET A 8 -21.80 13.41 -0.86
C MET A 8 -20.72 13.17 0.20
N ILE A 9 -20.06 14.24 0.67
CA ILE A 9 -19.05 14.14 1.74
C ILE A 9 -19.69 13.62 3.03
N LEU A 10 -20.85 14.17 3.41
CA LEU A 10 -21.59 13.70 4.59
C LEU A 10 -22.04 12.25 4.43
N GLY A 11 -22.55 11.87 3.26
CA GLY A 11 -22.91 10.48 2.96
C GLY A 11 -21.73 9.52 3.08
N MET A 12 -20.59 9.86 2.47
CA MET A 12 -19.35 9.08 2.58
C MET A 12 -18.84 8.99 4.02
N ALA A 13 -18.87 10.10 4.75
CA ALA A 13 -18.47 10.14 6.15
C ALA A 13 -19.38 9.25 7.01
N LEU A 14 -20.70 9.31 6.81
CA LEU A 14 -21.66 8.55 7.58
C LEU A 14 -21.53 7.04 7.31
N VAL A 15 -21.39 6.63 6.05
CA VAL A 15 -21.19 5.21 5.70
C VAL A 15 -19.83 4.68 6.21
N THR A 16 -18.76 5.47 6.06
CA THR A 16 -17.42 5.08 6.54
C THR A 16 -17.38 5.00 8.06
N PHE A 17 -17.99 5.96 8.74
CA PHE A 17 -18.07 5.97 10.19
C PHE A 17 -18.95 4.83 10.68
N ALA A 18 -20.11 4.59 10.10
CA ALA A 18 -21.00 3.50 10.48
C ALA A 18 -20.30 2.13 10.36
N THR A 19 -19.60 1.87 9.25
CA THR A 19 -18.86 0.61 9.06
C THR A 19 -17.72 0.45 10.06
N ARG A 20 -16.86 1.46 10.26
CA ARG A 20 -15.77 1.41 11.25
C ARG A 20 -16.28 1.33 12.69
N PHE A 21 -17.29 2.13 13.02
CA PHE A 21 -17.83 2.24 14.37
C PHE A 21 -18.63 1.00 14.75
N SER A 22 -19.31 0.34 13.80
CA SER A 22 -20.04 -0.92 14.07
C SER A 22 -19.16 -2.01 14.71
N LEU A 23 -17.88 -2.07 14.34
CA LEU A 23 -16.90 -3.00 14.91
C LEU A 23 -16.49 -2.63 16.35
N PHE A 24 -16.57 -1.35 16.73
CA PHE A 24 -16.23 -0.84 18.06
C PHE A 24 -17.45 -0.72 18.98
N ALA A 25 -18.65 -0.56 18.42
CA ALA A 25 -19.90 -0.28 19.14
C ALA A 25 -20.53 -1.53 19.80
N MET A 26 -19.88 -2.69 19.72
CA MET A 26 -20.29 -3.91 20.41
C MET A 26 -19.49 -4.10 21.72
N PRO A 27 -19.93 -3.50 22.85
CA PRO A 27 -19.28 -3.71 24.14
C PRO A 27 -19.50 -5.18 24.57
N GLY A 28 -18.44 -5.99 24.52
CA GLY A 28 -18.46 -7.40 24.93
C GLY A 28 -18.02 -8.39 23.86
N VAL A 29 -17.82 -7.97 22.61
CA VAL A 29 -17.24 -8.84 21.57
C VAL A 29 -15.74 -8.89 21.76
N GLN A 30 -15.28 -9.80 22.61
CA GLN A 30 -13.88 -10.17 22.66
C GLN A 30 -13.56 -10.95 21.39
N PHE A 31 -12.92 -10.28 20.43
CA PHE A 31 -12.38 -10.97 19.26
C PHE A 31 -11.49 -12.11 19.73
N SER A 32 -11.65 -13.31 19.16
CA SER A 32 -10.76 -14.41 19.49
C SER A 32 -9.30 -14.00 19.25
N PRO A 33 -8.32 -14.49 20.03
CA PRO A 33 -6.92 -14.15 19.85
C PRO A 33 -6.38 -14.42 18.43
N ARG A 34 -7.05 -15.27 17.66
CA ARG A 34 -6.74 -15.53 16.25
C ARG A 34 -7.24 -14.41 15.34
N LEU A 35 -8.47 -13.95 15.55
CA LEU A 35 -9.07 -12.88 14.76
C LEU A 35 -8.38 -11.54 15.03
N GLN A 36 -8.05 -11.22 16.29
CA GLN A 36 -7.32 -10.00 16.62
C GLN A 36 -5.92 -9.98 15.99
N ARG A 37 -5.21 -11.11 16.00
CA ARG A 37 -3.94 -11.26 15.28
C ARG A 37 -4.12 -11.12 13.77
N GLY A 38 -5.15 -11.74 13.19
CA GLY A 38 -5.47 -11.61 11.77
C GLY A 38 -5.73 -10.17 11.35
N LEU A 39 -6.52 -9.42 12.13
CA LEU A 39 -6.81 -8.01 11.89
C LEU A 39 -5.55 -7.14 11.98
N ALA A 40 -4.60 -7.46 12.87
CA ALA A 40 -3.33 -6.74 12.96
C ALA A 40 -2.45 -6.91 11.69
N TYR A 41 -2.62 -7.99 10.92
CA TYR A 41 -1.91 -8.20 9.65
C TYR A 41 -2.61 -7.58 8.44
N VAL A 42 -3.86 -7.14 8.58
CA VAL A 42 -4.61 -6.51 7.47
C VAL A 42 -3.86 -5.32 6.87
N PRO A 43 -3.34 -4.35 7.65
CA PRO A 43 -2.65 -3.19 7.07
C PRO A 43 -1.44 -3.58 6.22
N VAL A 44 -0.55 -4.43 6.74
CA VAL A 44 0.64 -4.91 6.02
C VAL A 44 0.25 -5.69 4.77
N SER A 45 -0.78 -6.53 4.85
CA SER A 45 -1.26 -7.34 3.72
C SER A 45 -1.85 -6.48 2.61
N VAL A 46 -2.62 -5.44 2.98
CA VAL A 46 -3.20 -4.48 2.03
C VAL A 46 -2.09 -3.68 1.33
N PHE A 47 -1.08 -3.21 2.07
CA PHE A 47 0.07 -2.53 1.44
C PHE A 47 0.79 -3.45 0.45
N ALA A 48 1.04 -4.71 0.79
CA ALA A 48 1.62 -5.67 -0.14
C ALA A 48 0.74 -5.88 -1.38
N ALA A 49 -0.58 -6.04 -1.19
CA ALA A 49 -1.54 -6.20 -2.27
C ALA A 49 -1.64 -4.98 -3.20
N ILE A 50 -1.29 -3.78 -2.73
CA ILE A 50 -1.22 -2.56 -3.55
C ILE A 50 0.14 -2.43 -4.25
N ILE A 51 1.23 -2.62 -3.51
CA ILE A 51 2.59 -2.36 -3.99
C ILE A 51 3.04 -3.42 -5.01
N VAL A 52 2.76 -4.70 -4.76
CA VAL A 52 3.18 -5.81 -5.64
C VAL A 52 2.65 -5.68 -7.06
N PRO A 53 1.34 -5.49 -7.31
CA PRO A 53 0.86 -5.32 -8.68
C PRO A 53 1.38 -4.04 -9.32
N MET A 54 1.52 -2.94 -8.57
CA MET A 54 2.15 -1.72 -9.12
C MET A 54 3.60 -1.96 -9.54
N ALA A 55 4.34 -2.83 -8.84
CA ALA A 55 5.72 -3.17 -9.21
C ALA A 55 5.82 -4.14 -10.39
N VAL A 56 4.91 -5.11 -10.48
CA VAL A 56 4.95 -6.20 -11.49
C VAL A 56 4.26 -5.81 -12.79
N ALA A 57 3.15 -5.08 -12.72
CA ALA A 57 2.32 -4.69 -13.87
C ALA A 57 1.92 -3.21 -13.79
N PRO A 58 2.88 -2.27 -13.96
CA PRO A 58 2.60 -0.84 -13.88
C PRO A 58 1.72 -0.30 -15.02
N SER A 59 1.47 -1.08 -16.08
CA SER A 59 0.70 -0.66 -17.27
C SER A 59 -0.30 -1.72 -17.72
N ASP A 60 -0.93 -2.43 -16.77
CA ASP A 60 -1.86 -3.55 -16.98
C ASP A 60 -1.27 -4.81 -17.66
N GLU A 61 -0.09 -4.71 -18.26
CA GLU A 61 0.69 -5.86 -18.72
C GLU A 61 1.76 -6.27 -17.70
N VAL A 62 1.91 -7.58 -17.50
CA VAL A 62 2.94 -8.16 -16.64
C VAL A 62 4.31 -7.98 -17.29
N GLN A 63 5.09 -7.03 -16.77
CA GLN A 63 6.41 -6.69 -17.31
C GLN A 63 7.50 -7.25 -16.39
N LEU A 64 7.76 -8.56 -16.52
CA LEU A 64 8.86 -9.27 -15.86
C LEU A 64 10.18 -9.13 -16.65
N SER A 65 10.51 -7.90 -17.04
CA SER A 65 11.79 -7.60 -17.67
C SER A 65 12.71 -6.86 -16.71
N VAL A 66 14.02 -7.11 -16.81
CA VAL A 66 15.08 -6.35 -16.11
C VAL A 66 15.05 -4.87 -16.54
N THR A 67 14.43 -4.56 -17.68
CA THR A 67 14.15 -3.21 -18.17
C THR A 67 13.07 -2.47 -17.36
N ASN A 68 12.26 -3.17 -16.55
CA ASN A 68 11.21 -2.51 -15.78
C ASN A 68 11.79 -1.87 -14.51
N ALA A 69 11.95 -0.55 -14.54
CA ALA A 69 12.47 0.22 -13.41
C ALA A 69 11.63 0.07 -12.13
N HIS A 70 10.31 -0.14 -12.24
CA HIS A 70 9.43 -0.33 -11.09
C HIS A 70 9.70 -1.66 -10.38
N LEU A 71 9.91 -2.74 -11.15
CA LEU A 71 10.23 -4.06 -10.62
C LEU A 71 11.61 -4.05 -9.93
N MET A 72 12.63 -3.50 -10.59
CA MET A 72 13.98 -3.42 -10.03
C MET A 72 14.03 -2.52 -8.79
N GLY A 73 13.33 -1.38 -8.80
CA GLY A 73 13.22 -0.48 -7.65
C GLY A 73 12.53 -1.15 -6.46
N ALA A 74 11.42 -1.86 -6.69
CA ALA A 74 10.72 -2.59 -5.64
C ALA A 74 11.55 -3.75 -5.06
N LEU A 75 12.27 -4.50 -5.89
CA LEU A 75 13.17 -5.57 -5.45
C LEU A 75 14.35 -5.03 -4.65
N ALA A 76 15.00 -3.95 -5.12
CA ALA A 76 16.10 -3.32 -4.42
C ALA A 76 15.65 -2.75 -3.06
N ALA A 77 14.50 -2.06 -3.03
CA ALA A 77 13.91 -1.57 -1.79
C ALA A 77 13.56 -2.73 -0.84
N GLY A 78 12.91 -3.79 -1.32
CA GLY A 78 12.59 -4.96 -0.50
C GLY A 78 13.83 -5.64 0.09
N LEU A 79 14.88 -5.80 -0.72
CA LEU A 79 16.14 -6.40 -0.28
C LEU A 79 16.86 -5.52 0.76
N LEU A 80 16.91 -4.20 0.56
CA LEU A 80 17.50 -3.29 1.54
C LEU A 80 16.68 -3.21 2.82
N ALA A 81 15.35 -3.19 2.73
CA ALA A 81 14.46 -3.20 3.88
C ALA A 81 14.74 -4.42 4.76
N ALA A 82 14.85 -5.60 4.14
CA ALA A 82 15.14 -6.86 4.82
C ALA A 82 16.54 -6.89 5.47
N ARG A 83 17.53 -6.16 4.91
CA ARG A 83 18.91 -6.16 5.40
C ARG A 83 19.22 -5.09 6.43
N THR A 84 18.69 -3.88 6.26
CA THR A 84 19.05 -2.71 7.07
C THR A 84 18.06 -2.38 8.18
N GLY A 85 16.78 -2.76 8.03
CA GLY A 85 15.72 -2.36 8.95
C GLY A 85 15.50 -0.85 9.05
N ASN A 86 16.17 -0.05 8.20
CA ASN A 86 16.12 1.41 8.23
C ASN A 86 15.25 1.90 7.07
N LEU A 87 14.06 2.40 7.42
CA LEU A 87 13.08 2.94 6.48
C LEU A 87 13.66 4.04 5.59
N LEU A 88 14.49 4.93 6.14
CA LEU A 88 15.03 6.07 5.39
C LEU A 88 16.03 5.62 4.32
N LEU A 89 16.93 4.69 4.68
CA LEU A 89 17.89 4.09 3.72
C LEU A 89 17.16 3.32 2.62
N THR A 90 16.12 2.59 3.00
CA THR A 90 15.27 1.84 2.06
C THR A 90 14.60 2.77 1.05
N LEU A 91 14.04 3.89 1.53
CA LEU A 91 13.36 4.87 0.71
C LEU A 91 14.33 5.53 -0.28
N ILE A 92 15.47 6.03 0.23
CA ILE A 92 16.48 6.72 -0.59
C ILE A 92 17.05 5.78 -1.65
N ALA A 93 17.42 4.55 -1.27
CA ALA A 93 17.97 3.58 -2.22
C ALA A 93 16.93 3.15 -3.26
N GLY A 94 15.67 2.92 -2.85
CA GLY A 94 14.58 2.59 -3.77
C GLY A 94 14.37 3.70 -4.80
N PHE A 95 14.32 4.97 -4.37
CA PHE A 95 14.23 6.12 -5.26
C PHE A 95 15.47 6.28 -6.15
N ALA A 96 16.67 6.05 -5.62
CA ALA A 96 17.91 6.14 -6.39
C ALA A 96 17.98 5.08 -7.49
N VAL A 97 17.61 3.83 -7.19
CA VAL A 97 17.56 2.73 -8.17
C VAL A 97 16.48 2.97 -9.20
N PHE A 98 15.27 3.35 -8.77
CA PHE A 98 14.16 3.65 -9.68
C PHE A 98 14.50 4.83 -10.60
N GLY A 99 14.96 5.94 -10.04
CA GLY A 99 15.34 7.13 -10.78
C GLY A 99 16.53 6.90 -11.70
N GLY A 100 17.53 6.15 -11.25
CA GLY A 100 18.71 5.78 -12.04
C GLY A 100 18.35 4.90 -13.22
N LEU A 101 17.54 3.85 -13.03
CA LEU A 101 17.07 3.01 -14.13
C LEU A 101 16.17 3.78 -15.09
N LYS A 102 15.24 4.60 -14.58
CA LYS A 102 14.38 5.44 -15.43
C LYS A 102 15.21 6.38 -16.30
N TRP A 103 16.20 7.04 -15.71
CA TRP A 103 17.11 7.95 -16.42
C TRP A 103 17.95 7.22 -17.46
N TRP A 104 18.42 6.00 -17.15
CA TRP A 104 19.21 5.19 -18.08
C TRP A 104 18.38 4.62 -19.24
N LEU A 105 17.09 4.39 -19.03
CA LEU A 105 16.17 3.85 -20.02
C LEU A 105 15.52 4.91 -20.93
N GLY A 106 15.77 6.19 -20.68
CA GLY A 106 15.40 7.27 -21.61
C GLY A 106 13.89 7.43 -21.82
N VAL A 107 13.06 7.12 -20.82
CA VAL A 107 11.61 7.37 -20.78
C VAL A 107 11.25 8.32 -19.63
#